data_AF-A0A9R1QMG1-F1
#
_entry.id   AF-A0A9R1QMG1-F1
#
_cell.length_a   1.000
_cell.length_b   1.000
_cell.length_c   1.000
_cell.angle_alpha   90.00
_cell.angle_beta   90.00
_cell.angle_gamma   90.00
#
_symmetry.space_group_name_H-M   'P 1'
#
loop_
_entity.id
_entity.type
_entity.pdbx_description
1 polymer ?
#
loop_
_entity_poly.entity_id
_entity_poly.type
_entity_poly.pdbx_seq_one_letter_code
_entity_poly.pdbx_strand_id
1 'polypeptide(L)'
;MAAVLQLCVKELCLVYHITTATTWPKRLKQFLREENFYTFASFSIEGDKKMMNKSGLEINPNNFIDMQCKWKVPTTNKHYDSLVDVATSVIHPFYKGMKQNFNKEEDHKLWGTSPLPDNLIESAAKDAYATYKSWKIIDNIVTGWDIAQEQEAAPTTTASLQDEEA
;
A
#
# COMPACT_ATOMS: atom_id res chain seq x y z
N MET A 1 -17.38 -1.62 -12.68
CA MET A 1 -17.46 -2.31 -11.37
C MET A 1 -16.11 -2.96 -11.14
N ALA A 2 -15.66 -3.09 -9.89
CA ALA A 2 -14.44 -3.83 -9.58
C ALA A 2 -14.72 -5.34 -9.70
N ALA A 3 -13.72 -6.10 -10.14
CA ALA A 3 -13.84 -7.56 -10.24
C ALA A 3 -13.39 -8.25 -8.94
N VAL A 4 -12.31 -7.75 -8.36
CA VAL A 4 -11.70 -8.23 -7.13
C VAL A 4 -11.35 -7.05 -6.23
N LEU A 5 -11.36 -7.30 -4.92
CA LEU A 5 -10.77 -6.45 -3.90
C LEU A 5 -9.64 -7.23 -3.25
N GLN A 6 -8.43 -6.70 -3.30
CA GLN A 6 -7.28 -7.26 -2.59
C GLN A 6 -6.91 -6.41 -1.37
N LEU A 7 -6.72 -7.07 -0.23
CA LEU A 7 -6.30 -6.45 1.04
C LEU A 7 -5.14 -7.25 1.61
N CYS A 8 -4.15 -6.59 2.21
CA CYS A 8 -3.01 -7.26 2.83
C CYS A 8 -2.68 -6.66 4.18
N VAL A 9 -2.44 -7.54 5.17
CA VAL A 9 -1.86 -7.18 6.47
C VAL A 9 -0.77 -8.20 6.79
N LYS A 10 0.46 -7.72 6.97
CA LYS A 10 1.65 -8.56 7.17
C LYS A 10 1.81 -9.54 6.00
N GLU A 11 1.67 -10.83 6.25
CA GLU A 11 1.82 -11.91 5.26
C GLU A 11 0.46 -12.47 4.80
N LEU A 12 -0.65 -11.91 5.31
CA LEU A 12 -2.00 -12.38 5.01
C LEU A 12 -2.62 -11.48 3.94
N CYS A 13 -2.89 -12.07 2.78
CA CYS A 13 -3.62 -11.44 1.69
C CYS A 13 -5.03 -12.01 1.58
N LEU A 14 -6.02 -11.13 1.55
CA LEU A 14 -7.40 -11.45 1.16
C LEU A 14 -7.60 -11.05 -0.29
N VAL A 15 -8.05 -11.99 -1.13
CA VAL A 15 -8.55 -11.72 -2.48
C VAL A 15 -10.05 -11.98 -2.47
N TYR A 16 -10.84 -10.91 -2.44
CA TYR A 16 -12.30 -10.97 -2.39
C TYR A 16 -12.90 -10.78 -3.79
N HIS A 17 -13.60 -11.79 -4.28
CA HIS A 17 -14.17 -11.79 -5.63
C HIS A 17 -15.50 -11.03 -5.65
N ILE A 18 -15.46 -9.76 -6.05
CA ILE A 18 -16.61 -8.83 -6.01
C ILE A 18 -17.70 -9.27 -6.98
N THR A 19 -17.33 -9.75 -8.17
CA THR A 19 -18.31 -10.12 -9.23
C THR A 19 -19.16 -11.33 -8.88
N THR A 20 -18.73 -12.16 -7.93
CA THR A 20 -19.47 -13.34 -7.46
C THR A 20 -20.23 -13.09 -6.16
N ALA A 21 -20.02 -11.93 -5.52
CA ALA A 21 -20.70 -11.58 -4.30
C ALA A 21 -22.18 -11.26 -4.56
N THR A 22 -23.08 -12.05 -4.00
CA THR A 22 -24.54 -11.80 -4.06
C THR A 22 -24.99 -10.77 -3.05
N THR A 23 -24.25 -10.62 -1.95
CA THR A 23 -24.47 -9.61 -0.90
C THR A 23 -23.14 -9.13 -0.34
N TRP A 24 -23.13 -7.91 0.21
CA TRP A 24 -21.95 -7.37 0.87
C TRP A 24 -21.92 -7.80 2.34
N PRO A 25 -20.85 -8.45 2.82
CA PRO A 25 -20.70 -8.73 4.24
C PRO A 25 -20.74 -7.44 5.06
N LYS A 26 -21.57 -7.38 6.10
CA LYS A 26 -21.68 -6.20 6.98
C LYS A 26 -20.31 -5.78 7.53
N ARG A 27 -19.50 -6.76 7.94
CA ARG A 27 -18.14 -6.53 8.44
C ARG A 27 -17.21 -5.93 7.39
N LEU A 28 -17.31 -6.33 6.12
CA LEU A 28 -16.50 -5.75 5.05
C LEU A 28 -16.83 -4.26 4.86
N LYS A 29 -18.13 -3.91 4.84
CA LYS A 29 -18.55 -2.51 4.72
C LYS A 29 -18.12 -1.65 5.89
N GLN A 30 -18.23 -2.18 7.11
CA GLN A 30 -17.73 -1.50 8.31
C GLN A 30 -16.21 -1.32 8.25
N PHE A 31 -15.50 -2.38 7.86
CA PHE A 31 -14.05 -2.35 7.73
C PHE A 31 -13.57 -1.28 6.73
N LEU A 32 -14.17 -1.17 5.55
CA LEU A 32 -13.75 -0.15 4.57
C LEU A 32 -14.01 1.30 5.02
N ARG A 33 -14.92 1.50 5.98
CA ARG A 33 -15.33 2.82 6.48
C ARG A 33 -14.71 3.23 7.82
N GLU A 34 -14.04 2.30 8.50
CA GLU A 34 -13.35 2.58 9.77
C GLU A 34 -12.31 3.69 9.63
N GLU A 35 -12.14 4.48 10.68
CA GLU A 35 -11.28 5.67 10.71
C GLU A 35 -10.12 5.56 11.70
N ASN A 36 -10.26 4.74 12.75
CA ASN A 36 -9.43 4.93 13.93
C ASN A 36 -8.25 3.96 14.05
N PHE A 37 -8.31 2.79 13.41
CA PHE A 37 -7.39 1.68 13.75
C PHE A 37 -6.36 1.34 12.70
N TYR A 38 -6.57 1.74 11.45
CA TYR A 38 -5.67 1.42 10.34
C TYR A 38 -5.86 2.45 9.24
N THR A 39 -4.91 2.52 8.33
CA THR A 39 -4.99 3.36 7.13
C THR A 39 -4.72 2.52 5.89
N PHE A 40 -5.46 2.76 4.82
CA PHE A 40 -5.30 2.03 3.57
C PHE A 40 -4.17 2.65 2.73
N ALA A 41 -3.06 1.93 2.59
CA ALA A 41 -2.03 2.27 1.61
C ALA A 41 -2.39 1.68 0.24
N SER A 42 -2.38 2.51 -0.81
CA SER A 42 -2.56 2.09 -2.20
C SER A 42 -1.67 2.89 -3.16
N PHE A 43 -1.74 2.55 -4.44
CA PHE A 43 -1.12 3.26 -5.55
C PHE A 43 -2.21 3.82 -6.47
N SER A 44 -2.20 5.13 -6.74
CA SER A 44 -3.18 5.76 -7.66
C SER A 44 -4.64 5.54 -7.20
N ILE A 45 -4.89 5.81 -5.92
CA ILE A 45 -6.08 5.32 -5.21
C ILE A 45 -7.41 5.90 -5.73
N GLU A 46 -7.37 7.06 -6.40
CA GLU A 46 -8.59 7.69 -6.94
C GLU A 46 -9.28 6.80 -7.98
N GLY A 47 -8.51 6.03 -8.77
CA GLY A 47 -9.06 5.03 -9.69
C GLY A 47 -9.79 3.92 -8.95
N ASP A 48 -9.15 3.38 -7.90
CA ASP A 48 -9.70 2.30 -7.07
C ASP A 48 -10.98 2.75 -6.36
N LYS A 49 -10.97 3.93 -5.72
CA LYS A 49 -12.14 4.52 -5.06
C LYS A 49 -13.32 4.63 -6.02
N LYS A 50 -13.08 5.11 -7.24
CA LYS A 50 -14.13 5.22 -8.27
C LYS A 50 -14.70 3.85 -8.65
N MET A 51 -13.87 2.81 -8.77
CA MET A 51 -14.32 1.46 -9.11
C MET A 51 -15.04 0.76 -7.95
N MET A 52 -14.56 0.95 -6.72
CA MET A 52 -15.18 0.41 -5.52
C MET A 52 -16.55 1.06 -5.26
N ASN A 53 -16.66 2.38 -5.41
CA ASN A 53 -17.93 3.09 -5.25
C ASN A 53 -18.99 2.58 -6.26
N LYS A 54 -18.59 2.34 -7.52
CA LYS A 54 -19.45 1.70 -8.53
C LYS A 54 -19.89 0.28 -8.15
N SER A 55 -19.23 -0.34 -7.19
CA SER A 55 -19.53 -1.67 -6.65
C SER A 55 -20.29 -1.59 -5.32
N GLY A 56 -20.69 -0.41 -4.85
CA GLY A 56 -21.37 -0.23 -3.57
C GLY A 56 -20.49 -0.46 -2.34
N LEU A 57 -19.16 -0.42 -2.54
CA LEU A 57 -18.14 -0.50 -1.50
C LEU A 57 -17.45 0.86 -1.42
N GLU A 58 -17.59 1.54 -0.29
CA GLU A 58 -17.02 2.87 -0.10
C GLU A 58 -15.87 2.77 0.90
N ILE A 59 -14.70 3.26 0.50
CA ILE A 59 -13.58 3.48 1.41
C ILE A 59 -13.74 4.86 2.02
N ASN A 60 -13.44 4.98 3.31
CA ASN A 60 -13.37 6.27 3.97
C ASN A 60 -12.43 7.24 3.23
N PRO A 61 -12.89 8.42 2.80
CA PRO A 61 -12.09 9.36 2.01
C PRO A 61 -10.94 10.02 2.78
N ASN A 62 -10.90 9.89 4.11
CA ASN A 62 -9.84 10.48 4.92
C ASN A 62 -8.82 9.45 5.41
N ASN A 63 -9.08 8.16 5.17
CA ASN A 63 -8.30 7.07 5.77
C ASN A 63 -7.49 6.29 4.75
N PHE A 64 -6.77 7.01 3.89
CA PHE A 64 -5.90 6.40 2.90
C PHE A 64 -4.61 7.16 2.64
N ILE A 65 -3.64 6.45 2.09
CA ILE A 65 -2.35 6.95 1.68
C ILE A 65 -2.13 6.53 0.23
N ASP A 66 -1.96 7.53 -0.64
CA ASP A 66 -1.46 7.28 -1.99
C ASP A 66 0.07 7.31 -1.97
N MET A 67 0.67 6.14 -2.13
CA MET A 67 2.11 5.98 -2.08
C MET A 67 2.83 6.72 -3.21
N GLN A 68 2.20 6.90 -4.37
CA GLN A 68 2.80 7.63 -5.49
C GLN A 68 3.02 9.11 -5.17
N CYS A 69 2.23 9.67 -4.25
CA CYS A 69 2.36 11.05 -3.80
C CYS A 69 3.32 11.21 -2.61
N LYS A 70 3.68 10.10 -1.95
CA LYS A 70 4.50 10.12 -0.72
C LYS A 70 5.94 9.69 -0.94
N TRP A 71 6.23 8.96 -2.00
CA TRP A 71 7.56 8.44 -2.26
C TRP A 71 7.95 8.56 -3.72
N LYS A 72 9.17 9.06 -3.96
CA LYS A 72 9.80 9.10 -5.26
C LYS A 72 10.97 8.13 -5.27
N VAL A 73 11.01 7.23 -6.26
CA VAL A 73 12.15 6.32 -6.41
C VAL A 73 13.37 7.12 -6.86
N PRO A 74 14.48 7.15 -6.10
CA PRO A 74 15.62 8.03 -6.41
C PRO A 74 16.32 7.73 -7.74
N THR A 75 16.16 6.51 -8.26
CA THR A 75 16.84 6.01 -9.45
C THR A 75 16.02 6.17 -10.73
N THR A 76 14.83 6.78 -10.68
CA THR A 76 13.96 6.95 -11.84
C THR A 76 13.69 8.41 -12.14
N ASN A 77 13.60 8.73 -13.44
CA ASN A 77 13.13 10.04 -13.93
C ASN A 77 11.65 10.02 -14.32
N LYS A 78 10.90 8.96 -13.95
CA LYS A 78 9.47 8.84 -14.27
C LYS A 78 8.67 9.91 -13.52
N HIS A 79 7.59 10.41 -14.12
CA HIS A 79 6.72 11.34 -13.40
C HIS A 79 6.04 10.65 -12.19
N TYR A 80 5.49 9.44 -12.41
CA TYR A 80 5.00 8.57 -11.36
C TYR A 80 5.70 7.22 -11.40
N ASP A 81 6.12 6.73 -10.23
CA ASP A 81 6.70 5.41 -10.07
C ASP A 81 5.62 4.35 -9.93
N SER A 82 5.80 3.21 -10.61
CA SER A 82 4.88 2.08 -10.47
C SER A 82 5.16 1.31 -9.18
N LEU A 83 4.19 0.48 -8.76
CA LEU A 83 4.39 -0.46 -7.65
C LEU A 83 5.65 -1.32 -7.86
N VAL A 84 5.93 -1.75 -9.09
CA VAL A 84 7.13 -2.54 -9.42
C VAL A 84 8.40 -1.72 -9.18
N ASP A 85 8.43 -0.46 -9.60
CA ASP A 85 9.59 0.42 -9.40
C ASP A 85 9.85 0.62 -7.91
N VAL A 86 8.82 0.92 -7.14
CA VAL A 86 8.91 1.13 -5.69
C VAL A 86 9.35 -0.16 -4.98
N ALA A 87 8.66 -1.28 -5.22
CA ALA A 87 8.98 -2.56 -4.57
C ALA A 87 10.39 -3.05 -4.92
N THR A 88 10.85 -2.83 -6.15
CA THR A 88 12.23 -3.13 -6.57
C THR A 88 13.24 -2.30 -5.79
N SER A 89 12.92 -1.03 -5.54
CA SER A 89 13.80 -0.08 -4.85
C SER A 89 13.82 -0.27 -3.33
N VAL A 90 12.67 -0.54 -2.69
CA VAL A 90 12.56 -0.52 -1.22
C VAL A 90 12.48 -1.91 -0.59
N ILE A 91 11.99 -2.93 -1.33
CA ILE A 91 11.89 -4.30 -0.81
C ILE A 91 13.10 -5.11 -1.26
N HIS A 92 13.19 -5.40 -2.56
CA HIS A 92 14.26 -6.24 -3.13
C HIS A 92 14.25 -6.21 -4.67
N PRO A 93 15.42 -6.29 -5.35
CA PRO A 93 15.49 -6.34 -6.81
C PRO A 93 14.68 -7.45 -7.48
N PHE A 94 14.38 -8.53 -6.75
CA PHE A 94 13.53 -9.64 -7.20
C PHE A 94 12.13 -9.17 -7.68
N TYR A 95 11.61 -8.08 -7.11
CA TYR A 95 10.30 -7.54 -7.49
C TYR A 95 10.25 -6.98 -8.91
N LYS A 96 11.40 -6.75 -9.57
CA LYS A 96 11.45 -6.37 -10.99
C LYS A 96 10.73 -7.38 -11.89
N GLY A 97 10.71 -8.65 -11.48
CA GLY A 97 10.04 -9.74 -12.19
C GLY A 97 8.62 -10.05 -11.74
N MET A 98 8.06 -9.33 -10.75
CA MET A 98 6.83 -9.77 -10.07
C MET A 98 5.59 -9.86 -10.99
N LYS A 99 5.60 -9.15 -12.13
CA LYS A 99 4.50 -9.12 -13.11
C LYS A 99 4.81 -9.85 -14.43
N GLN A 100 5.91 -10.61 -14.51
CA GLN A 100 6.38 -11.20 -15.78
C GLN A 100 5.57 -12.41 -16.27
N ASN A 101 4.90 -13.14 -15.38
CA ASN A 101 4.11 -14.32 -15.72
C ASN A 101 2.63 -14.00 -16.00
N PHE A 102 2.30 -12.75 -16.29
CA PHE A 102 0.92 -12.29 -16.49
C PHE A 102 0.70 -11.98 -17.97
N ASN A 103 -0.05 -12.82 -18.69
CA ASN A 103 -0.44 -12.54 -20.07
C ASN A 103 -1.53 -11.48 -20.06
N LYS A 104 -1.14 -10.21 -20.14
CA LYS A 104 -2.06 -9.08 -20.02
C LYS A 104 -3.28 -9.19 -20.93
N GLU A 105 -3.21 -9.75 -22.13
CA GLU A 105 -4.37 -9.73 -23.02
C GLU A 105 -5.42 -10.81 -22.69
N GLU A 106 -4.96 -12.01 -22.35
CA GLU A 106 -5.83 -13.14 -22.02
C GLU A 106 -6.31 -13.05 -20.57
N ASP A 107 -5.39 -12.80 -19.63
CA ASP A 107 -5.66 -12.81 -18.20
C ASP A 107 -6.59 -11.65 -17.76
N HIS A 108 -6.54 -10.49 -18.43
CA HIS A 108 -7.43 -9.37 -18.09
C HIS A 108 -8.92 -9.70 -18.29
N LYS A 109 -9.24 -10.64 -19.19
CA LYS A 109 -10.63 -11.06 -19.45
C LYS A 109 -11.14 -12.02 -18.38
N LEU A 110 -10.25 -12.61 -17.57
CA LEU A 110 -10.54 -13.67 -16.63
C LEU A 110 -10.85 -13.17 -15.20
N TRP A 111 -10.65 -11.89 -14.89
CA TRP A 111 -10.95 -11.36 -13.55
C TRP A 111 -12.42 -11.54 -13.10
N GLY A 112 -13.34 -11.58 -14.07
CA GLY A 112 -14.77 -11.81 -13.80
C GLY A 112 -15.17 -13.28 -13.72
N THR A 113 -14.29 -14.22 -14.11
CA THR A 113 -14.65 -15.65 -14.19
C THR A 113 -14.64 -16.30 -12.81
N SER A 114 -15.60 -17.21 -12.58
CA SER A 114 -15.74 -17.97 -11.33
C SER A 114 -15.62 -19.47 -11.60
N PRO A 115 -14.75 -20.21 -10.88
CA PRO A 115 -13.83 -19.72 -9.86
C PRO A 115 -12.73 -18.82 -10.46
N LEU A 116 -12.15 -17.94 -9.62
CA LEU A 116 -11.03 -17.11 -10.04
C LEU A 116 -9.79 -17.99 -10.26
N PRO A 117 -9.11 -17.93 -11.41
CA PRO A 117 -7.90 -18.71 -11.68
C PRO A 117 -6.76 -18.45 -10.68
N ASP A 118 -5.99 -19.49 -10.36
CA ASP A 118 -4.91 -19.42 -9.36
C ASP A 118 -3.84 -18.37 -9.69
N ASN A 119 -3.51 -18.18 -10.96
CA ASN A 119 -2.56 -17.16 -11.40
C ASN A 119 -3.06 -15.73 -11.12
N LEU A 120 -4.38 -15.51 -11.19
CA LEU A 120 -4.99 -14.22 -10.85
C LEU A 120 -5.04 -14.00 -9.33
N ILE A 121 -5.33 -15.05 -8.55
CA ILE A 121 -5.26 -15.01 -7.09
C ILE A 121 -3.84 -14.66 -6.65
N GLU A 122 -2.84 -15.36 -7.19
CA GLU A 122 -1.43 -15.12 -6.88
C GLU A 122 -1.00 -13.70 -7.27
N SER A 123 -1.44 -13.21 -8.43
CA SER A 123 -1.12 -11.85 -8.90
C SER A 123 -1.75 -10.78 -8.00
N ALA A 124 -3.01 -10.94 -7.62
CA ALA A 124 -3.70 -10.01 -6.71
C ALA A 124 -3.04 -10.00 -5.33
N ALA A 125 -2.67 -11.16 -4.80
CA ALA A 125 -1.97 -11.29 -3.53
C ALA A 125 -0.57 -10.63 -3.58
N LYS A 126 0.20 -10.85 -4.65
CA LYS A 126 1.51 -10.21 -4.86
C LYS A 126 1.40 -8.68 -4.90
N ASP A 127 0.41 -8.14 -5.61
CA ASP A 127 0.19 -6.70 -5.69
C ASP A 127 -0.17 -6.11 -4.31
N ALA A 128 -1.04 -6.76 -3.54
CA ALA A 128 -1.41 -6.31 -2.20
C ALA A 128 -0.23 -6.40 -1.22
N TYR A 129 0.52 -7.50 -1.23
CA TYR A 129 1.68 -7.69 -0.36
C TYR A 129 2.79 -6.70 -0.67
N ALA A 130 3.13 -6.53 -1.95
CA ALA A 130 4.17 -5.57 -2.36
C ALA A 130 3.79 -4.14 -1.95
N THR A 131 2.52 -3.77 -2.04
CA THR A 131 2.02 -2.47 -1.59
C THR A 131 2.19 -2.32 -0.08
N TYR A 132 1.66 -3.26 0.71
CA TYR A 132 1.76 -3.25 2.17
C TYR A 132 3.22 -3.17 2.64
N LYS A 133 4.07 -4.05 2.11
CA LYS A 133 5.47 -4.16 2.53
C LYS A 133 6.26 -2.92 2.14
N SER A 134 6.04 -2.39 0.93
CA SER A 134 6.68 -1.15 0.48
C SER A 134 6.30 0.02 1.37
N TRP A 135 5.01 0.18 1.70
CA TRP A 135 4.56 1.27 2.57
C TRP A 135 5.19 1.15 3.95
N LYS A 136 5.19 -0.03 4.57
CA LYS A 136 5.79 -0.22 5.89
C LYS A 136 7.28 0.12 5.94
N ILE A 137 8.03 -0.14 4.87
CA ILE A 137 9.45 0.24 4.80
C ILE A 137 9.59 1.75 4.63
N ILE A 138 8.84 2.36 3.70
CA ILE A 138 8.86 3.79 3.45
C ILE A 138 8.48 4.59 4.69
N ASP A 139 7.39 4.21 5.35
CA ASP A 139 6.89 4.79 6.61
C ASP A 139 8.00 4.79 7.67
N ASN A 140 8.66 3.65 7.88
CA ASN A 140 9.78 3.55 8.82
C ASN A 140 10.97 4.44 8.44
N ILE A 141 11.31 4.55 7.14
CA ILE A 141 12.40 5.40 6.66
C ILE A 141 12.09 6.88 6.91
N VAL A 142 10.88 7.33 6.52
CA VAL A 142 10.45 8.72 6.67
C VAL A 142 10.38 9.10 8.15
N THR A 143 9.74 8.28 8.98
CA THR A 143 9.68 8.53 10.44
C THR A 143 11.08 8.56 11.07
N GLY A 144 11.97 7.64 10.70
CA GLY A 144 13.34 7.64 11.22
C GLY A 144 14.13 8.88 10.80
N TRP A 145 13.92 9.36 9.58
CA TRP A 145 14.53 10.58 9.07
C TRP A 145 14.03 11.82 9.83
N ASP A 146 12.72 11.95 10.03
CA ASP A 146 12.12 13.08 10.75
C ASP A 146 12.66 13.17 12.18
N ILE A 147 12.73 12.04 12.90
CA ILE A 147 13.29 11.98 14.26
C ILE A 147 14.76 12.43 14.28
N ALA A 148 15.56 12.00 13.30
CA ALA A 148 16.97 12.39 13.23
C ALA A 148 17.12 13.91 13.02
N GLN A 149 16.29 14.50 12.15
CA GLN A 149 16.30 15.96 11.93
C GLN A 149 15.88 16.75 13.17
N GLU A 150 14.87 16.27 13.92
CA GLU A 150 14.45 16.90 15.17
C GLU A 150 15.56 16.88 16.23
N GLN A 151 16.32 15.78 16.32
CA GLN A 151 17.45 15.66 17.25
C GLN A 151 18.62 16.58 16.88
N GLU A 152 18.91 16.75 15.59
CA GLU A 152 19.94 17.67 15.12
C GLU A 152 19.54 19.14 15.33
N ALA A 153 18.25 19.47 15.26
CA ALA A 153 17.72 20.81 15.48
C ALA A 153 17.57 21.17 16.98
N ALA A 154 17.58 20.19 17.88
CA ALA A 154 17.47 20.43 19.32
C ALA A 154 18.75 21.08 19.88
N PRO A 155 18.67 22.21 20.58
CA PRO A 155 19.85 22.86 21.13
C PRO A 155 20.52 21.96 22.18
N THR A 156 21.83 21.75 22.05
CA THR A 156 22.65 21.04 23.03
C THR A 156 22.56 21.78 24.36
N THR A 157 21.75 21.26 25.29
CA THR A 157 21.80 21.74 26.68
C THR A 157 23.06 21.16 27.29
N THR A 158 24.21 21.77 27.01
CA THR A 158 25.41 21.57 27.82
C THR A 158 25.12 22.16 29.19
N ALA A 159 24.69 21.31 30.12
CA ALA A 159 24.75 21.61 31.54
C ALA A 159 26.22 21.86 31.87
N SER A 160 26.60 23.13 32.01
CA SER A 160 27.86 23.53 32.63
C SER A 160 27.83 23.02 34.07
N LEU A 161 28.51 21.91 34.34
CA LEU A 161 29.01 21.61 35.67
C LEU A 161 30.01 22.73 35.98
N GLN A 162 29.52 23.81 36.58
CA GLN A 162 30.38 24.78 37.24
C GLN A 162 30.89 24.12 38.51
N ASP A 163 32.20 24.18 38.64
CA ASP A 163 33.01 23.70 39.74
C ASP A 163 32.43 24.19 41.10
N GLU A 164 31.97 23.27 41.94
CA GLU A 164 31.92 23.49 43.38
C GLU A 164 33.27 23.04 43.97
N GLU A 165 34.27 23.92 43.86
CA GLU A 165 35.38 23.99 44.80
C GLU A 165 35.12 25.17 45.75
N ALA A 166 34.72 24.86 46.98
CA ALA A 166 34.87 25.72 48.17
C ALA A 166 34.74 24.88 49.46
#